data_AF-A0AAV4AVW4-F1
#
_entry.id   AF-A0AAV4AVW4-F1
#
_cell.length_a   1.000
_cell.length_b   1.000
_cell.length_c   1.000
_cell.angle_alpha   90.00
_cell.angle_beta   90.00
_cell.angle_gamma   90.00
#
_symmetry.space_group_name_H-M   'P 1'
#
loop_
_entity.id
_entity.type
_entity.pdbx_description
1 polymer ?
#
loop_
_entity_poly.entity_id
_entity_poly.type
_entity_poly.pdbx_seq_one_letter_code
_entity_poly.pdbx_strand_id
1 'polypeptide(L)'
;MPQNERGNRLNSNRPQGPWINHSQMVVKNRRQGKRDMIMNTVQQPQQGQWTNWDTAIQRSLTWNDIWHMAPLRISLLIRSVYDLLPSNANLIRWGKKDDPTCPLCQGRQATEHVLSSCKVALSQGRYTWRHSRVLQKLAWVIITAKGEIHPSSTSSTVFTTEGGVKKWHGGSIPINP
;
A
#
# COMPACT_ATOMS: atom_id res chain seq x y z
N MET A 1 -34.40 -6.21 58.79
CA MET A 1 -34.97 -5.06 58.04
C MET A 1 -34.54 -5.16 56.59
N PRO A 2 -35.40 -4.77 55.62
CA PRO A 2 -35.73 -5.61 54.48
C PRO A 2 -35.05 -5.23 53.16
N GLN A 3 -35.03 -6.23 52.28
CA GLN A 3 -34.64 -6.19 50.87
C GLN A 3 -35.47 -5.14 50.11
N ASN A 4 -34.80 -4.25 49.36
CA ASN A 4 -35.46 -3.30 48.46
C ASN A 4 -35.28 -3.72 47.00
N GLU A 5 -35.92 -4.82 46.62
CA GLU A 5 -36.13 -5.20 45.22
C GLU A 5 -37.07 -4.20 44.53
N ARG A 6 -36.52 -3.07 44.06
CA ARG A 6 -37.21 -2.21 43.09
C ARG A 6 -36.93 -2.75 41.69
N GLY A 7 -37.76 -3.71 41.30
CA GLY A 7 -37.82 -4.24 39.94
C GLY A 7 -38.08 -3.13 38.93
N ASN A 8 -37.03 -2.67 38.25
CA ASN A 8 -37.14 -1.86 37.04
C ASN A 8 -37.56 -2.79 35.89
N ARG A 9 -38.87 -3.09 35.83
CA ARG A 9 -39.48 -3.80 34.72
C ARG A 9 -39.53 -2.83 33.53
N LEU A 10 -38.42 -2.72 32.79
CA LEU A 10 -38.43 -2.12 31.46
C LEU A 10 -39.45 -2.91 30.64
N ASN A 11 -40.63 -2.33 30.46
CA ASN A 11 -41.70 -2.90 29.65
C ASN A 11 -41.18 -3.03 28.21
N SER A 12 -40.82 -4.25 27.82
CA SER A 12 -40.34 -4.62 26.49
C SER A 12 -41.41 -4.51 25.40
N ASN A 13 -42.65 -4.20 25.77
CA ASN A 13 -43.81 -4.17 24.88
C ASN A 13 -44.34 -2.74 24.69
N ARG A 14 -43.47 -1.79 24.33
CA ARG A 14 -43.93 -0.52 23.75
C ARG A 14 -44.21 -0.77 22.26
N PRO A 15 -45.44 -0.57 21.75
CA PRO A 15 -45.75 -0.79 20.35
C PRO A 15 -44.77 -0.01 19.46
N GLN A 16 -44.06 -0.72 18.59
CA GLN A 16 -43.08 -0.12 17.70
C GLN A 16 -43.87 0.66 16.64
N GLY A 17 -43.83 1.99 16.70
CA GLY A 17 -44.49 2.84 15.72
C GLY A 17 -43.97 2.55 14.29
N PRO A 18 -44.74 2.89 13.24
CA PRO A 18 -44.37 2.60 11.84
C PRO A 18 -42.94 3.05 11.46
N TRP A 19 -42.49 4.16 12.05
CA TRP A 19 -41.15 4.72 11.90
C TRP A 19 -40.03 3.85 12.47
N ILE A 20 -40.29 3.12 13.57
CA ILE A 20 -39.32 2.23 14.21
C ILE A 20 -39.12 0.98 13.35
N ASN A 21 -40.21 0.41 12.80
CA ASN A 21 -40.14 -0.74 11.89
C ASN A 21 -39.44 -0.38 10.59
N HIS A 22 -39.74 0.79 10.01
CA HIS A 22 -39.06 1.31 8.83
C HIS A 22 -37.57 1.53 9.08
N SER A 23 -37.20 2.14 10.21
CA SER A 23 -35.79 2.33 10.58
C SER A 23 -35.04 1.00 10.77
N GLN A 24 -35.66 0.04 11.46
CA GLN A 24 -35.08 -1.31 11.62
C GLN A 24 -34.91 -2.03 10.28
N MET A 25 -35.90 -1.92 9.38
CA MET A 25 -35.82 -2.48 8.02
C MET A 25 -34.69 -1.84 7.22
N VAL A 26 -34.55 -0.51 7.25
CA VAL A 26 -33.45 0.21 6.57
C VAL A 26 -32.08 -0.23 7.12
N VAL A 27 -31.94 -0.36 8.44
CA VAL A 27 -30.70 -0.85 9.06
C VAL A 27 -30.40 -2.29 8.66
N LYS A 28 -31.41 -3.16 8.63
CA LYS A 28 -31.27 -4.56 8.19
C LYS A 28 -30.86 -4.66 6.73
N ASN A 29 -31.50 -3.90 5.84
CA ASN A 29 -31.15 -3.83 4.42
C ASN A 29 -29.73 -3.32 4.21
N ARG A 30 -29.31 -2.28 4.96
CA ARG A 30 -27.92 -1.78 4.91
C ARG A 30 -26.92 -2.84 5.38
N ARG A 31 -27.23 -3.60 6.43
CA ARG A 31 -26.39 -4.71 6.91
C ARG A 31 -26.31 -5.84 5.88
N GLN A 32 -27.42 -6.19 5.25
CA GLN A 32 -27.46 -7.21 4.21
C GLN A 32 -26.63 -6.79 2.99
N GLY A 33 -26.85 -5.58 2.48
CA GLY A 33 -26.06 -5.06 1.35
C GLY A 33 -24.55 -5.00 1.64
N LYS A 34 -24.15 -4.66 2.88
CA LYS A 34 -22.74 -4.75 3.29
C LYS A 34 -22.20 -6.18 3.26
N ARG A 35 -22.99 -7.17 3.70
CA ARG A 35 -22.60 -8.58 3.67
C ARG A 35 -22.43 -9.06 2.24
N ASP A 36 -23.40 -8.78 1.37
CA ASP A 36 -23.36 -9.22 -0.02
C ASP A 36 -22.15 -8.60 -0.76
N MET A 37 -21.86 -7.31 -0.50
CA MET A 37 -20.67 -6.65 -1.01
C MET A 37 -19.39 -7.34 -0.54
N ILE A 38 -19.25 -7.65 0.76
CA ILE A 38 -18.07 -8.33 1.30
C ILE A 38 -17.91 -9.71 0.66
N MET A 39 -18.98 -10.50 0.59
CA MET A 39 -18.96 -11.83 -0.01
C MET A 39 -18.50 -11.80 -1.47
N ASN A 40 -18.96 -10.82 -2.25
CA ASN A 40 -18.53 -10.62 -3.62
C ASN A 40 -17.04 -10.20 -3.70
N THR A 41 -16.61 -9.27 -2.84
CA THR A 41 -15.23 -8.76 -2.87
C THR A 41 -14.20 -9.80 -2.46
N VAL A 42 -14.52 -10.73 -1.56
CA VAL A 42 -13.62 -11.83 -1.16
C VAL A 42 -13.28 -12.74 -2.36
N GLN A 43 -14.17 -12.83 -3.35
CA GLN A 43 -13.92 -13.58 -4.59
C GLN A 43 -13.00 -12.85 -5.58
N GLN A 44 -12.65 -11.59 -5.32
CA GLN A 44 -11.79 -10.79 -6.18
C GLN A 44 -10.37 -10.74 -5.61
N PRO A 45 -9.44 -11.60 -6.06
CA PRO A 45 -8.14 -11.76 -5.41
C PRO A 45 -7.24 -10.51 -5.50
N GLN A 46 -7.49 -9.59 -6.43
CA GLN A 46 -6.74 -8.32 -6.52
C GLN A 46 -7.53 -7.15 -5.95
N GLN A 47 -8.76 -6.94 -6.42
CA GLN A 47 -9.60 -5.80 -6.02
C GLN A 47 -10.12 -5.94 -4.59
N GLY A 48 -10.25 -7.17 -4.10
CA GLY A 48 -10.67 -7.49 -2.74
C GLY A 48 -9.53 -7.52 -1.72
N GLN A 49 -8.28 -7.21 -2.07
CA GLN A 49 -7.16 -7.28 -1.13
C GLN A 49 -7.34 -6.45 0.15
N TRP A 50 -8.14 -5.38 0.07
CA TRP A 50 -8.46 -4.53 1.23
C TRP A 50 -9.21 -5.27 2.34
N THR A 51 -9.85 -6.41 2.05
CA THR A 51 -10.51 -7.24 3.09
C THR A 51 -9.51 -7.93 4.00
N ASN A 52 -8.23 -8.01 3.62
CA ASN A 52 -7.17 -8.68 4.39
C ASN A 52 -6.27 -7.68 5.15
N TRP A 53 -6.60 -6.40 5.17
CA TRP A 53 -5.76 -5.34 5.75
C TRP A 53 -5.95 -5.09 7.24
N ASP A 54 -6.63 -5.99 7.96
CA ASP A 54 -6.86 -5.86 9.41
C ASP A 54 -5.55 -5.74 10.22
N THR A 55 -4.46 -6.31 9.70
CA THR A 55 -3.11 -6.24 10.32
C THR A 55 -2.20 -5.17 9.69
N ALA A 56 -2.65 -4.49 8.64
CA ALA A 56 -1.85 -3.50 7.96
C ALA A 56 -1.72 -2.23 8.81
N ILE A 57 -0.53 -1.63 8.82
CA ILE A 57 -0.29 -0.35 9.48
C ILE A 57 -1.15 0.71 8.79
N GLN A 58 -2.07 1.33 9.55
CA GLN A 58 -2.89 2.40 9.03
C GLN A 58 -2.03 3.62 8.72
N ARG A 59 -2.17 4.13 7.49
CA ARG A 59 -1.57 5.37 7.06
C ARG A 59 -2.68 6.39 6.81
N SER A 60 -2.70 7.46 7.58
CA SER A 60 -3.55 8.62 7.30
C SER A 60 -2.92 9.46 6.19
N LEU A 61 -3.64 9.66 5.09
CA LEU A 61 -3.33 10.68 4.08
C LEU A 61 -4.45 11.70 4.13
N THR A 62 -4.14 12.93 4.53
CA THR A 62 -5.12 14.01 4.48
C THR A 62 -5.23 14.54 3.05
N TRP A 63 -6.34 15.21 2.74
CA TRP A 63 -6.49 15.91 1.45
C TRP A 63 -5.36 16.91 1.20
N ASN A 64 -4.93 17.60 2.26
CA ASN A 64 -3.82 18.54 2.18
C ASN A 64 -2.50 17.83 1.79
N ASP A 65 -2.22 16.66 2.38
CA ASP A 65 -1.05 15.87 2.02
C ASP A 65 -1.06 15.47 0.55
N ILE A 66 -2.23 15.06 0.03
CA ILE A 66 -2.38 14.64 -1.36
C ILE A 66 -2.12 15.82 -2.31
N TRP A 67 -2.68 17.00 -2.03
CA TRP A 67 -2.49 18.19 -2.86
C TRP A 67 -1.05 18.67 -2.94
N HIS A 68 -0.29 18.53 -1.84
CA HIS A 68 1.11 18.95 -1.79
C HIS A 68 2.10 17.82 -2.12
N MET A 69 1.64 16.61 -2.42
CA MET A 69 2.50 15.48 -2.74
C MET A 69 2.81 15.43 -4.24
N ALA A 70 4.08 15.16 -4.56
CA ALA A 70 4.48 14.95 -5.95
C ALA A 70 3.64 13.82 -6.59
N PRO A 71 3.11 13.99 -7.83
CA PRO A 71 2.20 13.03 -8.46
C PRO A 71 2.76 11.60 -8.53
N LEU A 72 4.05 11.47 -8.82
CA LEU A 72 4.73 10.17 -8.88
C LEU A 72 4.78 9.45 -7.52
N ARG A 73 4.85 10.22 -6.41
CA ARG A 73 4.86 9.65 -5.05
C ARG A 73 3.48 9.11 -4.67
N ILE A 74 2.41 9.83 -5.02
CA ILE A 74 1.04 9.37 -4.82
C ILE A 74 0.81 8.10 -5.63
N SER A 75 1.20 8.14 -6.91
CA SER A 75 1.05 7.01 -7.83
C SER A 75 1.78 5.77 -7.33
N LEU A 76 3.03 5.92 -6.87
CA LEU A 76 3.81 4.84 -6.29
C LEU A 76 3.14 4.27 -5.04
N LEU A 77 2.67 5.13 -4.13
CA LEU A 77 2.03 4.72 -2.88
C LEU A 77 0.80 3.86 -3.16
N ILE A 78 -0.14 4.36 -3.97
CA ILE A 78 -1.38 3.65 -4.31
C ILE A 78 -1.05 2.32 -4.99
N ARG A 79 -0.18 2.34 -6.01
CA ARG A 79 0.18 1.12 -6.75
C ARG A 79 0.89 0.11 -5.87
N SER A 80 1.69 0.54 -4.89
CA SER A 80 2.41 -0.38 -4.00
C SER A 80 1.49 -1.12 -3.05
N VAL A 81 0.46 -0.43 -2.54
CA VAL A 81 -0.54 -1.00 -1.64
C VAL A 81 -1.41 -2.03 -2.36
N TYR A 82 -1.77 -1.76 -3.61
CA TYR A 82 -2.60 -2.67 -4.41
C TYR A 82 -1.81 -3.65 -5.29
N ASP A 83 -0.49 -3.82 -5.06
CA ASP A 83 0.38 -4.68 -5.89
C ASP A 83 0.18 -4.47 -7.40
N LEU A 84 0.23 -3.22 -7.84
CA LEU A 84 0.09 -2.79 -9.25
C LEU A 84 1.41 -2.27 -9.84
N LEU A 85 2.53 -2.45 -9.14
CA LEU A 85 3.84 -2.11 -9.68
C LEU A 85 4.25 -3.13 -10.76
N PRO A 86 5.16 -2.74 -11.67
CA PRO A 86 5.71 -3.64 -12.70
C PRO A 86 6.67 -4.69 -12.09
N SER A 87 6.17 -5.56 -11.22
CA SER A 87 6.85 -6.76 -10.74
C SER A 87 6.74 -7.87 -11.79
N ASN A 88 7.66 -8.85 -11.86
CA ASN A 88 7.55 -9.91 -12.87
C ASN A 88 6.23 -10.69 -12.77
N ALA A 89 5.68 -10.87 -11.56
CA ALA A 89 4.37 -11.48 -11.39
C ALA A 89 3.24 -10.67 -12.06
N ASN A 90 3.29 -9.34 -11.98
CA ASN A 90 2.32 -8.47 -12.65
C ASN A 90 2.57 -8.35 -14.15
N LEU A 91 3.83 -8.37 -14.59
CA LEU A 91 4.18 -8.34 -16.00
C LEU A 91 3.62 -9.55 -16.75
N ILE A 92 3.61 -10.75 -16.14
CA ILE A 92 2.89 -11.91 -16.69
C ILE A 92 1.40 -11.67 -16.77
N ARG A 93 0.80 -11.15 -15.70
CA ARG A 93 -0.63 -10.86 -15.68
C ARG A 93 -1.03 -9.87 -16.79
N TRP A 94 -0.11 -8.98 -17.19
CA TRP A 94 -0.29 -8.04 -18.29
C TRP A 94 0.15 -8.58 -19.66
N GLY A 95 0.55 -9.85 -19.76
CA GLY A 95 1.02 -10.47 -21.01
C GLY A 95 2.33 -9.88 -21.55
N LYS A 96 3.17 -9.28 -20.69
CA LYS A 96 4.44 -8.63 -21.07
C LYS A 96 5.67 -9.48 -20.82
N LYS A 97 5.53 -10.59 -20.10
CA LYS A 97 6.62 -11.51 -19.73
C LYS A 97 6.02 -12.90 -19.51
N ASP A 98 6.85 -13.94 -19.66
CA ASP A 98 6.42 -15.34 -19.50
C ASP A 98 6.79 -15.95 -18.14
N ASP A 99 7.76 -15.36 -17.43
CA ASP A 99 8.33 -15.92 -16.19
C ASP A 99 8.22 -14.96 -14.97
N PRO A 100 7.59 -15.38 -13.84
CA PRO A 100 7.39 -14.52 -12.67
C PRO A 100 8.58 -14.55 -11.71
N THR A 101 9.64 -15.29 -12.03
CA THR A 101 10.76 -15.51 -11.12
C THR A 101 11.55 -14.23 -10.85
N CYS A 102 12.10 -14.16 -9.65
CA CYS A 102 13.03 -13.12 -9.25
C CYS A 102 14.42 -13.47 -9.79
N PRO A 103 15.10 -12.54 -10.49
CA PRO A 103 16.43 -12.80 -11.06
C PRO A 103 17.52 -13.03 -10.00
N LEU A 104 17.25 -12.71 -8.72
CA LEU A 104 18.21 -12.89 -7.63
C LEU A 104 18.03 -14.21 -6.89
N CYS A 105 16.80 -14.59 -6.55
CA CYS A 105 16.52 -15.73 -5.69
C CYS A 105 15.63 -16.80 -6.33
N GLN A 106 15.25 -16.63 -7.59
CA GLN A 106 14.39 -17.52 -8.38
C GLN A 106 12.98 -17.78 -7.80
N GLY A 107 12.60 -17.09 -6.71
CA GLY A 107 11.24 -17.15 -6.15
C GLY A 107 10.26 -16.26 -6.94
N ARG A 108 8.95 -16.40 -6.71
CA ARG A 108 7.94 -15.55 -7.33
C ARG A 108 8.15 -14.08 -6.95
N GLN A 109 8.31 -13.20 -7.93
CA GLN A 109 8.58 -11.78 -7.74
C GLN A 109 7.29 -10.96 -7.78
N ALA A 110 6.60 -10.88 -6.63
CA ALA A 110 5.54 -9.89 -6.38
C ALA A 110 6.11 -8.52 -5.96
N THR A 111 5.27 -7.48 -5.83
CA THR A 111 5.75 -6.17 -5.35
C THR A 111 6.37 -6.25 -3.95
N GLU A 112 5.74 -6.97 -3.02
CA GLU A 112 6.27 -7.18 -1.67
C GLU A 112 7.65 -7.84 -1.68
N HIS A 113 7.86 -8.81 -2.58
CA HIS A 113 9.14 -9.47 -2.76
C HIS A 113 10.27 -8.48 -3.07
N VAL A 114 10.02 -7.55 -4.00
CA VAL A 114 11.00 -6.54 -4.42
C VAL A 114 11.26 -5.50 -3.31
N LEU A 115 10.20 -5.13 -2.59
CA LEU A 115 10.25 -4.07 -1.59
C LEU A 115 10.83 -4.53 -0.25
N SER A 116 10.59 -5.76 0.18
CA SER A 116 10.98 -6.22 1.53
C SER A 116 11.32 -7.70 1.68
N SER A 117 10.83 -8.59 0.82
CA SER A 117 10.76 -10.04 1.14
C SER A 117 11.73 -10.94 0.33
N CYS A 118 12.65 -10.38 -0.43
CA CYS A 118 13.65 -11.15 -1.19
C CYS A 118 14.81 -11.58 -0.28
N LYS A 119 14.95 -12.90 -0.06
CA LYS A 119 15.99 -13.50 0.80
C LYS A 119 17.42 -13.14 0.36
N VAL A 120 17.69 -13.17 -0.94
CA VAL A 120 19.02 -12.84 -1.49
C VAL A 120 19.30 -11.33 -1.39
N ALA A 121 18.28 -10.49 -1.61
CA ALA A 121 18.45 -9.05 -1.44
C ALA A 121 18.70 -8.67 0.04
N LEU A 122 18.09 -9.42 0.96
CA LEU A 122 18.32 -9.27 2.40
C LEU A 122 19.74 -9.69 2.78
N SER A 123 20.19 -10.88 2.39
CA SER A 123 21.53 -11.38 2.74
C SER A 123 22.64 -10.52 2.13
N GLN A 124 22.42 -9.95 0.95
CA GLN A 124 23.36 -9.02 0.30
C GLN A 124 23.30 -7.59 0.86
N GLY A 125 22.47 -7.29 1.86
CA GLY A 125 22.38 -5.95 2.46
C GLY A 125 21.76 -4.88 1.56
N ARG A 126 21.07 -5.24 0.47
CA ARG A 126 20.49 -4.28 -0.49
C ARG A 126 19.39 -3.41 0.12
N TYR A 127 18.64 -3.94 1.09
CA TYR A 127 17.65 -3.15 1.83
C TYR A 127 18.33 -2.10 2.70
N THR A 128 19.37 -2.49 3.44
CA THR A 128 20.19 -1.58 4.23
C THR A 128 20.77 -0.46 3.37
N TRP A 129 21.37 -0.81 2.23
CA TRP A 129 21.91 0.19 1.30
C TRP A 129 20.85 1.20 0.84
N ARG A 130 19.68 0.72 0.40
CA ARG A 130 18.56 1.61 -0.01
C ARG A 130 18.12 2.52 1.12
N HIS A 131 17.95 1.99 2.33
CA HIS A 131 17.57 2.77 3.50
C HIS A 131 18.64 3.81 3.86
N SER A 132 19.91 3.43 3.92
CA SER A 132 21.03 4.34 4.20
C SER A 132 21.11 5.46 3.17
N ARG A 133 20.87 5.20 1.89
CA ARG A 133 20.84 6.24 0.85
C ARG A 133 19.72 7.25 1.06
N VAL A 134 18.53 6.80 1.44
CA VAL A 134 17.41 7.70 1.77
C VAL A 134 17.74 8.54 3.01
N LEU A 135 18.25 7.90 4.07
CA LEU A 135 18.65 8.60 5.30
C LEU A 135 19.75 9.63 5.05
N GLN A 136 20.75 9.31 4.23
CA GLN A 136 21.78 10.27 3.82
C GLN A 136 21.18 11.49 3.12
N LYS A 137 20.24 11.28 2.19
CA LYS A 137 19.61 12.41 1.49
C LYS A 137 18.76 13.26 2.42
N LEU A 138 18.03 12.64 3.35
CA LEU A 138 17.25 13.36 4.37
C LEU A 138 18.16 14.16 5.31
N ALA A 139 19.24 13.55 5.81
CA ALA A 139 20.22 14.23 6.64
C ALA A 139 20.82 15.44 5.89
N TRP A 140 21.19 15.27 4.62
CA TRP A 140 21.71 16.36 3.80
C TRP A 140 20.71 17.52 3.66
N VAL A 141 19.43 17.24 3.41
CA VAL A 141 18.38 18.29 3.33
C VAL A 141 18.24 19.03 4.67
N ILE A 142 18.24 18.31 5.79
CA ILE A 142 18.11 18.92 7.13
C ILE A 142 19.31 19.80 7.46
N ILE A 143 20.53 19.32 7.23
CA ILE A 143 21.75 20.08 7.51
C ILE A 143 21.82 21.33 6.62
N THR A 144 21.45 21.19 5.34
CA THR A 144 21.36 22.33 4.41
C THR A 144 20.33 23.35 4.89
N ALA A 145 19.16 22.91 5.35
CA ALA A 145 18.11 23.79 5.87
C ALA A 145 18.53 24.52 7.16
N LYS A 146 19.43 23.93 7.96
CA LYS A 146 20.02 24.57 9.15
C LYS A 146 21.12 25.58 8.84
N GLY A 147 21.54 25.71 7.58
CA GLY A 147 22.61 26.62 7.17
C GLY A 147 24.02 26.13 7.51
N GLU A 148 24.19 24.86 7.88
CA GLU A 148 25.46 24.30 8.33
C GLU A 148 26.35 23.82 7.16
N ILE A 149 25.83 23.72 5.93
CA ILE A 149 26.58 23.33 4.71
C ILE A 149 26.13 24.18 3.50
N HIS A 150 27.08 24.82 2.81
CA HIS A 150 26.88 25.44 1.48
C HIS A 150 26.97 24.36 0.38
N PRO A 151 26.06 24.32 -0.61
CA PRO A 151 26.05 23.27 -1.62
C PRO A 151 27.17 23.48 -2.65
N SER A 152 28.36 22.93 -2.41
CA SER A 152 29.36 22.75 -3.47
C SER A 152 29.09 21.46 -4.23
N SER A 153 28.73 21.62 -5.51
CA SER A 153 28.56 20.61 -6.55
C SER A 153 27.40 19.63 -6.36
N THR A 154 26.46 19.72 -7.30
CA THR A 154 25.44 18.73 -7.62
C THR A 154 26.13 17.39 -7.89
N SER A 155 26.25 16.55 -6.87
CA SER A 155 26.63 15.15 -7.09
C SER A 155 25.47 14.49 -7.81
N SER A 156 25.56 14.45 -9.14
CA SER A 156 24.65 13.73 -10.01
C SER A 156 24.54 12.31 -9.45
N THR A 157 23.35 11.92 -8.98
CA THR A 157 23.11 10.54 -8.52
C THR A 157 23.19 9.62 -9.74
N VAL A 158 24.40 9.18 -10.05
CA VAL A 158 24.66 8.10 -10.99
C VAL A 158 24.13 6.83 -10.35
N PHE A 159 23.15 6.20 -10.98
CA PHE A 159 22.66 4.89 -10.62
C PHE A 159 23.73 3.84 -10.98
N THR A 160 24.75 3.67 -10.15
CA THR A 160 25.63 2.51 -10.25
C THR A 160 24.96 1.30 -9.62
N THR A 161 24.58 0.34 -10.45
CA THR A 161 24.27 -1.02 -10.02
C THR A 161 25.57 -1.68 -9.53
N GLU A 162 25.60 -2.13 -8.28
CA GLU A 162 26.71 -2.95 -7.78
C GLU A 162 26.65 -4.32 -8.46
N GLY A 163 27.54 -4.51 -9.43
CA GLY A 163 27.60 -5.69 -10.30
C GLY A 163 28.19 -5.39 -11.68
N GLY A 164 29.35 -4.72 -11.74
CA GLY A 164 30.14 -4.51 -12.96
C GLY A 164 29.50 -3.60 -14.02
N VAL A 165 30.34 -2.90 -14.77
CA VAL A 165 29.91 -2.06 -15.91
C VAL A 165 29.34 -2.96 -17.00
N LYS A 166 28.01 -3.12 -17.03
CA LYS A 166 27.29 -3.61 -18.21
C LYS A 166 26.57 -2.43 -18.84
N LYS A 167 27.08 -2.00 -20.00
CA LYS A 167 26.43 -1.04 -20.88
C LYS A 167 25.08 -1.62 -21.28
N TRP A 168 24.00 -0.93 -20.93
CA TRP A 168 22.70 -1.21 -21.52
C TRP A 168 22.76 -0.70 -22.96
N HIS A 169 22.79 -1.62 -23.93
CA HIS A 169 22.48 -1.29 -25.31
C HIS A 169 20.97 -1.07 -25.37
N GLY A 170 20.55 0.16 -25.03
CA GLY A 170 19.16 0.58 -25.18
C GLY A 170 18.81 0.60 -26.66
N GLY A 171 18.12 -0.45 -27.12
CA GLY A 171 17.36 -0.39 -28.35
C GLY A 171 16.28 0.67 -28.19
N SER A 172 16.32 1.68 -29.04
CA SER A 172 15.24 2.66 -29.22
C SER A 172 13.95 1.92 -29.55
N ILE A 173 12.93 2.04 -28.69
CA ILE A 173 11.56 1.67 -29.01
C ILE A 173 11.01 2.83 -29.85
N PRO A 174 10.71 2.64 -31.15
CA PRO A 174 10.13 3.70 -31.96
C PRO A 174 8.70 3.97 -31.48
N ILE A 175 8.46 5.22 -31.09
CA ILE A 175 7.11 5.77 -30.95
C ILE A 175 6.74 6.23 -32.37
N ASN A 176 5.90 5.47 -33.07
CA ASN A 176 5.27 5.97 -34.30
C ASN A 176 4.00 6.74 -33.93
N PRO A 177 3.62 7.76 -34.72
CA PRO A 177 2.62 8.76 -34.37
C PRO A 177 1.19 8.21 -34.25
#